data_AF-A0A178VP32-F1
#
_entry.id   AF-A0A178VP32-F1
#
_cell.length_a   1.000
_cell.length_b   1.000
_cell.length_c   1.000
_cell.angle_alpha   90.00
_cell.angle_beta   90.00
_cell.angle_gamma   90.00
#
_symmetry.space_group_name_H-M   'P 1'
#
loop_
_entity.id
_entity.type
_entity.pdbx_description
1 polymer ?
#
loop_
_entity_poly.entity_id
_entity_poly.type
_entity_poly.pdbx_seq_one_letter_code
_entity_poly.pdbx_strand_id
1 'polypeptide(L)'
;MRVVEVPAVIHLNRPFRAYLNLTNQTDRQLGPFEVSLSQDETQLEKPVGINGLQTLMLPRIEAFGSNDFQLNLIASKLGVQKIAGITALDTREKKTYELVPEMEIFVETD
;
A
#
# COMPACT_ATOMS: atom_id res chain seq x y z
N MET A 1 6.65 2.68 -7.11
CA MET A 1 5.51 3.53 -6.71
C MET A 1 5.96 4.41 -5.56
N ARG A 2 5.21 5.44 -5.20
CA ARG A 2 5.55 6.32 -4.08
C ARG A 2 4.35 6.52 -3.15
N VAL A 3 4.62 6.65 -1.85
CA VAL A 3 3.66 7.26 -0.93
C VAL A 3 3.61 8.74 -1.27
N VAL A 4 2.41 9.25 -1.45
CA VAL A 4 2.16 10.67 -1.64
C VAL A 4 1.90 11.32 -0.29
N GLU A 5 1.05 10.69 0.53
CA GLU A 5 0.64 11.24 1.82
C GLU A 5 0.18 10.14 2.78
N VAL A 6 0.54 10.30 4.05
CA VAL A 6 -0.05 9.59 5.18
C VAL A 6 -0.35 10.61 6.28
N PRO A 7 -1.48 10.49 7.00
CA PRO A 7 -1.79 11.34 8.13
C PRO A 7 -0.66 11.39 9.15
N ALA A 8 -0.34 12.60 9.62
CA ALA A 8 0.69 12.80 10.64
C ALA A 8 0.30 12.18 11.99
N VAL A 9 -1.01 12.09 12.26
CA VAL A 9 -1.58 11.52 13.47
C VAL A 9 -2.41 10.30 13.09
N ILE A 10 -2.06 9.15 13.67
CA ILE A 10 -2.78 7.88 13.49
C ILE A 10 -3.16 7.37 14.86
N HIS A 11 -4.45 7.15 15.06
CA HIS A 11 -4.97 6.62 16.32
C HIS A 11 -5.10 5.10 16.26
N LEU A 12 -4.76 4.45 17.37
CA LEU A 12 -4.91 3.02 17.56
C LEU A 12 -6.34 2.57 17.25
N ASN A 13 -6.49 1.49 16.48
CA ASN A 13 -7.77 0.90 16.10
C ASN A 13 -8.73 1.86 15.38
N ARG A 14 -8.23 2.97 14.82
CA ARG A 14 -8.97 3.86 13.94
C ARG A 14 -8.50 3.71 12.49
N PRO A 15 -9.43 3.77 11.51
CA PRO A 15 -9.05 3.77 10.11
C PRO A 15 -8.37 5.07 9.71
N PHE A 16 -7.30 4.95 8.93
CA PHE A 16 -6.61 6.06 8.29
C PHE A 16 -6.37 5.75 6.81
N ARG A 17 -6.18 6.79 5.99
CA ARG A 17 -5.96 6.67 4.55
C ARG A 17 -4.49 6.89 4.22
N ALA A 18 -3.89 5.97 3.47
CA ALA A 18 -2.63 6.21 2.81
C ALA A 18 -2.89 6.54 1.33
N TYR A 19 -2.33 7.64 0.85
CA TYR A 19 -2.42 8.09 -0.55
C TYR A 19 -1.15 7.66 -1.27
N LEU A 20 -1.30 6.95 -2.37
CA LEU A 20 -0.19 6.36 -3.12
C LEU A 20 -0.33 6.67 -4.60
N ASN A 21 0.81 6.75 -5.28
CA ASN A 21 0.87 6.95 -6.73
C ASN A 21 1.67 5.80 -7.36
N LEU A 22 1.05 5.13 -8.34
CA LEU A 22 1.68 4.15 -9.19
C LEU A 22 2.04 4.80 -10.54
N THR A 23 3.32 4.91 -10.83
CA THR A 23 3.83 5.44 -12.10
C THR A 23 4.32 4.28 -12.97
N ASN A 24 3.90 4.25 -14.23
CA ASN A 24 4.49 3.42 -15.25
C ASN A 24 5.75 4.10 -15.79
N GLN A 25 6.91 3.48 -15.66
CA GLN A 25 8.19 4.02 -16.16
C GLN A 25 8.61 3.44 -17.52
N THR A 26 7.70 2.74 -18.20
CA THR A 26 7.94 2.11 -19.49
C THR A 26 7.23 2.84 -20.62
N ASP A 27 7.65 2.58 -21.85
CA ASP A 27 7.11 3.13 -23.10
C ASP A 27 5.87 2.39 -23.64
N ARG A 28 5.33 1.45 -22.85
CA ARG A 28 4.14 0.65 -23.19
C ARG A 28 3.09 0.74 -22.10
N GLN A 29 1.84 0.43 -22.43
CA GLN A 29 0.76 0.34 -21.46
C GLN A 29 0.93 -0.89 -20.54
N LEU A 30 0.71 -0.72 -19.24
CA LEU A 30 0.79 -1.80 -18.24
C LEU A 30 -0.53 -1.99 -17.47
N GLY A 31 -0.69 -3.15 -16.82
CA GLY A 31 -1.87 -3.51 -16.03
C GLY A 31 -2.99 -4.17 -16.86
N PRO A 32 -4.21 -4.33 -16.30
CA PRO A 32 -4.66 -3.83 -14.99
C PRO A 32 -3.87 -4.39 -13.82
N PHE A 33 -3.80 -3.62 -12.73
CA PHE A 33 -3.03 -4.00 -11.55
C PHE A 33 -3.94 -4.45 -10.42
N GLU A 34 -3.53 -5.51 -9.75
CA GLU A 34 -4.07 -5.96 -8.47
C GLU A 34 -3.13 -5.53 -7.35
N VAL A 35 -3.55 -4.55 -6.55
CA VAL A 35 -2.80 -4.06 -5.40
C VAL A 35 -3.23 -4.81 -4.15
N SER A 36 -2.28 -5.41 -3.44
CA SER A 36 -2.52 -6.14 -2.19
C SER A 36 -1.47 -5.82 -1.13
N LEU A 37 -1.77 -6.08 0.14
CA LEU A 37 -0.73 -6.19 1.17
C LEU A 37 -0.32 -7.66 1.31
N SER A 38 0.96 -7.95 1.08
CA SER A 38 1.53 -9.25 1.38
C SER A 38 1.49 -9.48 2.89
N GLN A 39 0.94 -10.62 3.27
CA GLN A 39 1.01 -11.11 4.63
C GLN A 39 2.17 -12.09 4.65
N ASP A 40 3.33 -11.66 5.12
CA ASP A 40 4.39 -12.61 5.45
C ASP A 40 3.98 -13.31 6.75
N GLU A 41 3.37 -14.49 6.63
CA GLU A 41 2.85 -15.28 7.77
C GLU A 41 3.95 -15.73 8.74
N THR A 42 5.22 -15.56 8.37
CA THR A 42 6.39 -15.93 9.17
C THR A 42 6.80 -14.86 10.18
N GLN A 43 6.31 -13.62 10.04
CA GLN A 43 6.65 -12.51 10.93
C GLN A 43 5.73 -12.54 12.17
N LEU A 44 6.29 -13.03 13.29
CA LEU A 44 5.63 -13.13 14.60
C LEU A 44 5.09 -11.78 15.12
N GLU A 45 5.64 -10.67 14.60
CA GLU A 45 5.24 -9.32 14.96
C GLU A 45 4.67 -8.58 13.76
N LYS A 46 3.35 -8.60 13.59
CA LYS A 46 2.65 -7.75 12.61
C LYS A 46 2.69 -6.30 13.09
N PRO A 47 3.36 -5.36 12.40
CA PRO A 47 3.43 -3.98 12.84
C PRO A 47 2.19 -3.18 12.43
N VAL A 48 1.33 -3.63 11.53
CA VAL A 48 0.06 -2.93 11.25
C VAL A 48 -1.01 -3.99 11.02
N GLY A 49 -1.92 -4.15 11.99
CA GLY A 49 -3.06 -5.06 11.88
C GLY A 49 -4.09 -4.50 10.91
N ILE A 50 -3.98 -4.90 9.66
CA ILE A 50 -4.93 -4.58 8.61
C ILE A 50 -6.27 -5.23 8.95
N ASN A 51 -7.22 -4.45 9.47
CA ASN A 51 -8.64 -4.80 9.38
C ASN A 51 -9.21 -4.06 8.15
N GLY A 52 -9.00 -4.62 6.96
CA GLY A 52 -9.61 -4.12 5.70
C GLY A 52 -8.68 -3.97 4.49
N LEU A 53 -9.23 -4.33 3.32
CA LEU A 53 -8.66 -4.50 1.97
C LEU A 53 -7.63 -5.63 1.81
N GLN A 54 -8.07 -6.71 1.17
CA GLN A 54 -7.23 -7.83 0.72
C GLN A 54 -6.68 -7.58 -0.70
N THR A 55 -7.41 -6.85 -1.56
CA THR A 55 -7.01 -6.52 -2.93
C THR A 55 -7.78 -5.33 -3.51
N LEU A 56 -7.11 -4.44 -4.28
CA LEU A 56 -7.68 -3.30 -5.01
C LEU A 56 -7.32 -3.41 -6.50
N MET A 57 -8.31 -3.21 -7.37
CA MET A 57 -8.13 -3.16 -8.82
C MET A 57 -7.81 -1.72 -9.27
N LEU A 58 -6.66 -1.54 -9.92
CA LEU A 58 -6.33 -0.31 -10.63
C LEU A 58 -6.45 -0.53 -12.15
N PRO A 59 -6.94 0.49 -12.88
CA PRO A 59 -7.02 0.42 -14.33
C PRO A 59 -5.62 0.37 -14.96
N ARG A 60 -5.59 0.12 -16.27
CA ARG A 60 -4.35 0.20 -17.06
C ARG A 60 -3.73 1.59 -16.95
N ILE A 61 -2.40 1.62 -16.98
CA ILE A 61 -1.61 2.84 -16.96
C ILE A 61 -0.92 2.97 -18.30
N GLU A 62 -1.14 4.10 -18.98
CA GLU A 62 -0.46 4.42 -20.24
C GLU A 62 1.06 4.50 -20.08
N ALA A 63 1.78 4.46 -21.20
CA ALA A 63 3.22 4.68 -21.24
C ALA A 63 3.57 6.00 -20.51
N PHE A 64 4.54 5.93 -19.59
CA PHE A 64 4.95 7.07 -18.74
C PHE A 64 3.83 7.73 -17.91
N GLY A 65 2.66 7.10 -17.82
CA GLY A 65 1.49 7.58 -17.07
C GLY A 65 1.54 7.24 -15.58
N SER A 66 0.56 7.73 -14.83
CA SER A 66 0.40 7.38 -13.42
C SER A 66 -1.06 7.31 -12.99
N ASN A 67 -1.31 6.60 -11.90
CA ASN A 67 -2.61 6.55 -11.21
C ASN A 67 -2.41 6.81 -9.72
N ASP A 68 -3.24 7.70 -9.17
CA ASP A 68 -3.38 7.91 -7.73
C ASP A 68 -4.45 6.97 -7.16
N PHE A 69 -4.19 6.44 -5.98
CA PHE A 69 -5.15 5.59 -5.27
C PHE A 69 -4.96 5.68 -3.76
N GLN A 70 -5.93 5.14 -3.03
CA GLN A 70 -5.96 5.18 -1.57
C GLN A 70 -6.07 3.76 -1.01
N LEU A 71 -5.37 3.53 0.10
CA LEU A 71 -5.53 2.35 0.94
C LEU A 71 -6.12 2.78 2.28
N ASN A 72 -7.17 2.09 2.72
CA ASN A 72 -7.71 2.25 4.07
C ASN A 72 -7.01 1.25 4.99
N LEU A 73 -6.32 1.74 6.01
CA LEU A 73 -5.50 0.95 6.93
C LEU A 73 -5.97 1.17 8.36
N ILE A 74 -5.70 0.20 9.24
CA ILE A 74 -5.94 0.32 10.68
C ILE A 74 -4.64 -0.04 11.39
N ALA A 75 -4.21 0.81 12.32
CA ALA A 75 -3.07 0.50 13.17
C ALA A 75 -3.51 -0.32 14.39
N SER A 76 -2.82 -1.43 14.66
CA SER A 76 -3.18 -2.37 15.73
C SER A 76 -2.27 -2.34 16.95
N LYS A 77 -1.20 -1.55 16.93
CA LYS A 77 -0.29 -1.34 18.08
C LYS A 77 0.08 0.14 18.19
N LEU A 78 0.47 0.55 19.39
CA LEU A 78 0.93 1.90 19.70
C LEU A 78 2.42 2.07 19.38
N GLY A 79 2.84 3.32 19.25
CA GLY A 79 4.22 3.71 19.05
C GLY A 79 4.63 3.70 17.56
N VAL A 80 5.94 3.58 17.33
CA VAL A 80 6.51 3.55 15.97
C VAL A 80 6.16 2.21 15.32
N GLN A 81 5.51 2.29 14.16
CA GLN A 81 5.00 1.18 13.39
C GLN A 81 5.44 1.33 11.93
N LYS A 82 5.33 0.26 11.13
CA LYS A 82 5.78 0.26 9.74
C LYS A 82 4.68 -0.13 8.77
N ILE A 83 4.46 0.67 7.74
CA ILE A 83 3.70 0.27 6.55
C ILE A 83 4.67 -0.39 5.57
N ALA A 84 4.46 -1.67 5.30
CA ALA A 84 5.29 -2.49 4.42
C ALA A 84 4.44 -3.51 3.65
N GLY A 85 5.05 -4.22 2.70
CA GLY A 85 4.42 -5.35 2.01
C GLY A 85 3.35 -4.98 0.97
N ILE A 86 3.23 -3.71 0.56
CA ILE A 86 2.28 -3.34 -0.50
C ILE A 86 2.85 -3.78 -1.86
N THR A 87 2.11 -4.60 -2.59
CA THR A 87 2.50 -5.16 -3.91
C THR A 87 1.45 -4.85 -4.98
N ALA A 88 1.86 -4.77 -6.24
CA ALA A 88 0.97 -4.75 -7.41
C ALA A 88 1.30 -5.92 -8.30
N LEU A 89 0.31 -6.73 -8.62
CA LEU A 89 0.39 -7.74 -9.65
C LEU A 89 -0.17 -7.18 -10.96
N ASP A 90 0.65 -7.14 -12.01
CA ASP A 90 0.14 -6.98 -13.36
C ASP A 90 -0.63 -8.26 -13.75
N THR A 91 -1.94 -8.13 -13.87
CA THR A 91 -2.83 -9.27 -14.09
C THR A 91 -2.67 -9.91 -15.47
N ARG A 92 -2.07 -9.20 -16.45
CA ARG A 92 -1.83 -9.68 -17.81
C ARG A 92 -0.45 -10.32 -17.93
N GLU A 93 0.59 -9.67 -17.41
CA GLU A 93 1.97 -10.17 -17.49
C GLU A 93 2.32 -11.17 -16.37
N LYS A 94 1.45 -11.30 -15.37
CA LYS A 94 1.67 -12.11 -14.15
C LYS A 94 2.96 -11.73 -13.42
N LYS A 95 3.32 -10.46 -13.50
CA LYS A 95 4.51 -9.90 -12.85
C LYS A 95 4.11 -9.11 -11.62
N THR A 96 4.73 -9.43 -10.48
CA THR A 96 4.55 -8.70 -9.23
C THR A 96 5.61 -7.62 -9.09
N TYR A 97 5.19 -6.45 -8.64
CA TYR A 97 6.03 -5.30 -8.36
C TYR A 97 5.86 -4.96 -6.88
N GLU A 98 6.98 -4.89 -6.15
CA GLU A 98 6.97 -4.28 -4.82
C GLU A 98 6.81 -2.78 -4.97
N LEU A 99 5.79 -2.23 -4.31
CA LEU A 99 5.32 -0.92 -4.69
C LEU A 99 5.84 0.21 -3.80
N VAL A 100 6.10 -0.06 -2.51
CA VAL A 100 6.47 0.98 -1.54
C VAL A 100 7.66 0.53 -0.69
N PRO A 101 8.70 1.38 -0.55
CA PRO A 101 9.68 1.24 0.51
C PRO A 101 8.99 1.24 1.89
N GLU A 102 9.57 0.56 2.89
CA GLU A 102 9.04 0.61 4.25
C GLU A 102 8.91 2.07 4.73
N MET A 103 7.78 2.40 5.33
CA MET A 103 7.53 3.74 5.88
C MET A 103 7.14 3.65 7.34
N GLU A 104 7.83 4.43 8.17
CA GLU A 104 7.52 4.56 9.58
C GLU A 104 6.33 5.49 9.81
N ILE A 105 5.46 5.08 10.72
CA ILE A 105 4.32 5.85 11.19
C ILE A 105 4.31 5.83 12.72
N PHE A 106 3.79 6.88 13.35
CA PHE A 106 3.59 6.92 14.79
C PHE A 106 2.11 6.74 15.12
N VAL A 107 1.82 5.81 16.02
CA VAL A 107 0.45 5.48 16.42
C VAL A 107 0.24 5.83 17.89
N GLU A 108 -0.77 6.62 18.17
CA GLU A 108 -1.11 7.08 19.51
C GLU A 108 -2.53 6.66 19.92
N THR A 109 -2.87 6.92 21.17
CA THR A 109 -4.26 6.81 21.64
C THR A 109 -5.08 8.00 21.10
N ASP A 110 -6.41 7.91 21.19
CA ASP A 110 -7.28 9.09 21.03
C ASP A 110 -6.94 10.16 22.09
#